data_AF-A0A836PL26-F1
#
_entry.id   AF-A0A836PL26-F1
#
_cell.length_a   1.000
_cell.length_b   1.000
_cell.length_c   1.000
_cell.angle_alpha   90.00
_cell.angle_beta   90.00
_cell.angle_gamma   90.00
#
_symmetry.space_group_name_H-M   'P 1'
#
loop_
_entity.id
_entity.type
_entity.pdbx_description
1 polymer ?
#
loop_
_entity_poly.entity_id
_entity_poly.type
_entity_poly.pdbx_seq_one_letter_code
_entity_poly.pdbx_strand_id
1 'polypeptide(L)'
;MSLTIGQLAKQAGVTIETIRFYQRKSLLVEPKKPSHGFRHYPQESIAQIRFIKRAQKYGFSLKEISELLSIHTHHCEEIRKIAELKYQQIDTQIKDLTILRHALNDMIKRCQNEPSSEHCSLIDTFFEDAS
;
A
#
# COMPACT_ATOMS: atom_id res chain seq x y z
N MET A 1 3.29 0.97 -30.90
CA MET A 1 2.02 0.20 -30.91
C MET A 1 1.15 0.69 -29.77
N SER A 2 -0.17 0.76 -29.92
CA SER A 2 -1.09 1.22 -28.87
C SER A 2 -2.07 0.13 -28.46
N LEU A 3 -2.48 0.12 -27.19
CA LEU A 3 -3.28 -0.93 -26.57
C LEU A 3 -4.66 -0.40 -26.16
N THR A 4 -5.69 -1.22 -26.26
CA THR A 4 -6.97 -0.91 -25.59
C THR A 4 -6.83 -1.08 -24.08
N ILE A 5 -7.75 -0.51 -23.29
CA ILE A 5 -7.71 -0.64 -21.82
C ILE A 5 -7.73 -2.10 -21.36
N GLY A 6 -8.44 -2.99 -22.07
CA GLY A 6 -8.49 -4.42 -21.76
C GLY A 6 -7.16 -5.13 -22.06
N GLN A 7 -6.52 -4.80 -23.19
CA GLN A 7 -5.20 -5.32 -23.52
C GLN A 7 -4.14 -4.81 -22.53
N LEU A 8 -4.21 -3.53 -22.15
CA LEU A 8 -3.33 -2.94 -21.15
C LEU A 8 -3.48 -3.65 -19.79
N ALA A 9 -4.72 -3.86 -19.32
CA ALA A 9 -5.01 -4.58 -18.08
C ALA A 9 -4.41 -5.99 -18.09
N LYS A 10 -4.65 -6.74 -19.17
CA LYS A 10 -4.13 -8.10 -19.35
C LYS A 10 -2.60 -8.13 -19.35
N GLN A 11 -1.94 -7.25 -20.10
CA GLN A 11 -0.47 -7.23 -20.19
C GLN A 11 0.20 -6.71 -18.91
N ALA A 12 -0.44 -5.78 -18.20
CA ALA A 12 0.06 -5.27 -16.94
C ALA A 12 -0.27 -6.18 -15.73
N GLY A 13 -1.15 -7.17 -15.91
CA GLY A 13 -1.55 -8.10 -14.84
C GLY A 13 -2.39 -7.41 -13.75
N VAL A 14 -3.29 -6.53 -14.15
CA VAL A 14 -4.21 -5.80 -13.27
C VAL A 14 -5.63 -5.81 -13.85
N THR A 15 -6.63 -5.40 -13.08
CA THR A 15 -8.00 -5.25 -13.60
C THR A 15 -8.17 -3.90 -14.30
N ILE A 16 -9.24 -3.78 -15.09
CA ILE A 16 -9.60 -2.51 -15.74
C ILE A 16 -9.92 -1.45 -14.67
N GLU A 17 -10.54 -1.85 -13.56
CA GLU A 17 -10.87 -0.99 -12.43
C GLU A 17 -9.61 -0.44 -11.78
N THR A 18 -8.53 -1.22 -11.67
CA THR A 18 -7.23 -0.76 -11.18
C THR A 18 -6.66 0.33 -12.07
N ILE A 19 -6.73 0.16 -13.39
CA ILE A 19 -6.27 1.19 -14.35
C ILE A 19 -7.08 2.47 -14.17
N ARG A 20 -8.41 2.37 -14.14
CA ARG A 20 -9.30 3.53 -13.92
C ARG A 20 -9.05 4.19 -12.57
N PHE A 21 -8.73 3.41 -11.55
CA PHE A 21 -8.38 3.91 -10.23
C PHE A 21 -7.08 4.74 -10.27
N TYR A 22 -6.03 4.25 -10.93
CA TYR A 22 -4.79 5.01 -11.11
C TYR A 22 -5.00 6.29 -11.92
N GLN A 23 -5.88 6.26 -12.93
CA GLN A 23 -6.26 7.47 -13.68
C GLN A 23 -6.95 8.52 -12.81
N ARG A 24 -7.93 8.11 -11.98
CA ARG A 24 -8.60 9.03 -11.03
C ARG A 24 -7.65 9.63 -9.99
N LYS A 25 -6.55 8.93 -9.70
CA LYS A 25 -5.50 9.38 -8.78
C LYS A 25 -4.35 10.10 -9.50
N SER A 26 -4.50 10.39 -10.79
CA SER A 26 -3.49 11.06 -11.63
C SER A 26 -2.15 10.34 -11.72
N LEU A 27 -2.10 9.05 -11.39
CA LEU A 27 -0.90 8.21 -11.46
C LEU A 27 -0.66 7.62 -12.84
N LEU A 28 -1.69 7.62 -13.68
CA LEU A 28 -1.64 7.17 -15.06
C LEU A 28 -2.42 8.16 -15.93
N VAL A 29 -1.80 8.58 -17.03
CA VAL A 29 -2.46 9.49 -17.97
C VAL A 29 -3.68 8.81 -18.58
N GLU A 30 -4.82 9.49 -18.57
CA GLU A 30 -5.99 9.06 -19.32
C GLU A 30 -5.92 9.62 -20.76
N PRO A 31 -5.81 8.75 -21.78
CA PRO A 31 -5.79 9.21 -23.16
C PRO A 31 -7.10 9.92 -23.53
N LYS A 32 -7.01 10.93 -24.40
CA LYS A 32 -8.19 11.60 -24.96
C LYS A 32 -9.11 10.56 -25.60
N LYS A 33 -10.42 10.70 -25.37
CA LYS A 33 -11.42 9.86 -26.02
C LYS A 33 -11.45 10.21 -27.52
N PRO A 34 -11.18 9.27 -28.43
CA PRO A 34 -11.29 9.53 -29.86
C PRO A 34 -12.76 9.72 -30.27
N SER A 35 -13.00 10.40 -31.40
CA SER A 35 -14.34 10.67 -31.94
C SER A 35 -15.14 9.38 -32.20
N HIS A 36 -14.45 8.32 -32.59
CA HIS A 36 -14.99 6.97 -32.74
C HIS A 36 -13.99 5.95 -32.20
N GLY A 37 -14.49 4.86 -31.61
CA GLY A 37 -13.66 3.74 -31.12
C GLY A 37 -13.23 3.85 -29.65
N PHE A 38 -12.14 3.16 -29.32
CA PHE A 38 -11.67 2.96 -27.95
C PHE A 38 -10.46 3.86 -27.63
N ARG A 39 -10.26 4.16 -26.34
CA ARG A 39 -9.01 4.82 -25.89
C ARG A 39 -7.82 3.89 -26.17
N HIS A 40 -6.76 4.50 -26.68
CA HIS A 40 -5.50 3.84 -27.00
C HIS A 40 -4.40 4.28 -26.04
N TYR A 41 -3.75 3.31 -25.43
CA TYR A 41 -2.72 3.50 -24.42
C TYR A 41 -1.34 3.18 -25.00
N PRO A 42 -0.30 3.96 -24.65
CA PRO A 42 1.07 3.63 -25.01
C PRO A 42 1.55 2.36 -24.29
N GLN A 43 2.50 1.62 -24.87
CA GLN A 43 3.02 0.39 -24.24
C GLN A 43 3.79 0.69 -22.96
N GLU A 44 4.38 1.88 -22.87
CA GLU A 44 5.08 2.44 -21.73
C GLU A 44 4.19 2.47 -20.47
N SER A 45 2.87 2.60 -20.64
CA SER A 45 1.90 2.50 -19.53
C SER A 45 1.97 1.16 -18.80
N ILE A 46 2.41 0.07 -19.46
CA ILE A 46 2.60 -1.23 -18.79
C ILE A 46 3.70 -1.14 -17.73
N ALA A 47 4.84 -0.53 -18.09
CA ALA A 47 5.96 -0.38 -17.17
C ALA A 47 5.56 0.50 -15.97
N GLN A 48 4.83 1.59 -16.23
CA GLN A 48 4.30 2.48 -15.20
C GLN A 48 3.32 1.76 -14.25
N ILE A 49 2.36 1.00 -14.78
CA ILE A 49 1.41 0.24 -13.94
C ILE A 49 2.14 -0.81 -13.09
N ARG A 50 3.12 -1.52 -13.67
CA ARG A 50 3.92 -2.50 -12.93
C ARG A 50 4.77 -1.83 -11.86
N PHE A 51 5.31 -0.64 -12.12
CA PHE A 51 6.03 0.16 -11.14
C PHE A 51 5.12 0.52 -9.95
N ILE A 52 3.94 1.10 -10.21
CA ILE A 52 2.96 1.47 -9.17
C ILE A 52 2.62 0.24 -8.33
N LYS A 53 2.31 -0.89 -8.96
CA LYS A 53 1.96 -2.14 -8.26
C LYS A 53 3.10 -2.66 -7.37
N ARG A 54 4.35 -2.57 -7.83
CA ARG A 54 5.53 -2.99 -7.04
C ARG A 54 5.77 -2.03 -5.87
N ALA A 55 5.69 -0.73 -6.09
CA ALA A 55 5.86 0.25 -5.02
C ALA A 55 4.79 0.08 -3.92
N GLN A 56 3.53 -0.16 -4.29
CA GLN A 56 2.48 -0.46 -3.31
C GLN A 56 2.80 -1.70 -2.45
N LYS A 57 3.45 -2.73 -3.01
CA LYS A 57 3.88 -3.91 -2.25
C LYS A 57 4.94 -3.61 -1.19
N TYR A 58 5.76 -2.59 -1.41
CA TYR A 58 6.73 -2.10 -0.41
C TYR A 58 6.11 -1.10 0.57
N GLY A 59 4.78 -0.99 0.59
CA GLY A 59 4.04 -0.13 1.52
C GLY A 59 3.97 1.33 1.09
N PHE A 60 4.53 1.72 -0.07
CA PHE A 60 4.45 3.10 -0.52
C PHE A 60 2.99 3.52 -0.76
N SER A 61 2.64 4.69 -0.23
CA SER A 61 1.34 5.33 -0.46
C SER A 61 1.24 5.82 -1.91
N LEU A 62 0.02 6.02 -2.40
CA LEU A 62 -0.18 6.56 -3.75
C LEU A 62 0.46 7.94 -3.95
N LYS A 63 0.55 8.74 -2.88
CA LYS A 63 1.21 10.04 -2.90
C LYS A 63 2.72 9.89 -3.09
N GLU A 64 3.37 9.04 -2.29
CA GLU A 64 4.80 8.71 -2.42
C GLU A 64 5.11 8.14 -3.81
N ILE A 65 4.23 7.29 -4.34
CA ILE A 65 4.39 6.74 -5.70
C ILE A 65 4.28 7.83 -6.77
N SER A 66 3.38 8.80 -6.59
CA SER A 66 3.29 9.95 -7.50
C SER A 66 4.57 10.76 -7.49
N GLU A 67 5.16 10.99 -6.32
CA GLU A 67 6.44 11.69 -6.17
C GLU A 67 7.54 10.89 -6.87
N LEU A 68 7.65 9.59 -6.62
CA LEU A 68 8.61 8.70 -7.30
C LEU A 68 8.46 8.69 -8.83
N LEU A 69 7.24 8.78 -9.35
CA LEU A 69 6.99 8.86 -10.80
C LEU A 69 7.35 10.21 -11.41
N SER A 70 7.33 11.28 -10.62
CA SER A 70 7.67 12.64 -11.07
C SER A 70 9.19 12.90 -11.11
N ILE A 71 9.94 12.12 -10.32
CA ILE A 71 11.38 12.25 -10.22
C ILE A 71 12.03 11.71 -11.50
N HIS A 72 12.83 12.55 -12.17
CA HIS A 72 13.55 12.16 -13.37
C HIS A 72 14.73 11.25 -13.00
N THR A 73 15.14 10.36 -13.93
CA THR A 73 16.19 9.36 -13.76
C THR A 73 17.54 9.88 -13.25
N HIS A 74 17.78 11.19 -13.27
CA HIS A 74 19.03 11.84 -12.79
C HIS A 74 19.01 12.24 -11.31
N HIS A 75 17.91 12.07 -10.58
CA HIS A 75 17.79 12.48 -9.17
C HIS A 75 17.78 11.26 -8.22
N CYS A 76 18.79 10.40 -8.35
CA CYS A 76 18.94 9.18 -7.53
C CYS A 76 18.90 9.48 -6.02
N GLU A 77 19.45 10.64 -5.61
CA GLU A 77 19.46 11.11 -4.23
C GLU A 77 18.06 11.35 -3.63
N GLU A 78 17.13 11.89 -4.41
CA GLU A 78 15.76 12.12 -3.94
C GLU A 78 14.99 10.81 -3.79
N ILE A 79 15.17 9.90 -4.75
CA ILE A 79 14.59 8.55 -4.70
C ILE A 79 15.12 7.81 -3.46
N ARG A 80 16.42 7.90 -3.19
CA ARG A 80 17.06 7.31 -2.01
C ARG A 80 16.43 7.84 -0.73
N LYS A 81 16.26 9.15 -0.59
CA LYS A 81 15.65 9.76 0.60
C LYS A 81 14.21 9.28 0.84
N ILE A 82 13.39 9.18 -0.21
CA ILE A 82 12.02 8.65 -0.10
C ILE A 82 12.04 7.19 0.38
N ALA A 83 12.95 6.37 -0.16
CA ALA A 83 13.09 4.99 0.26
C ALA A 83 13.59 4.85 1.70
N GLU A 84 14.58 5.65 2.13
CA GLU A 84 15.09 5.66 3.50
C GLU A 84 14.02 6.07 4.51
N LEU A 85 13.25 7.11 4.20
CA LEU A 85 12.12 7.54 5.03
C LEU A 85 11.06 6.43 5.14
N LYS A 86 10.79 5.72 4.04
CA LYS A 86 9.85 4.60 4.07
C LYS A 86 10.35 3.43 4.91
N TYR A 87 11.62 3.12 4.79
CA TYR A 87 12.28 2.10 5.60
C TYR A 87 12.15 2.43 7.10
N GLN A 88 12.44 3.67 7.50
CA GLN A 88 12.31 4.11 8.89
C GLN A 88 10.87 4.02 9.41
N GLN A 89 9.87 4.37 8.58
CA GLN A 89 8.46 4.21 8.96
C GLN A 89 8.11 2.74 9.23
N ILE A 90 8.57 1.82 8.37
CA ILE A 90 8.34 0.39 8.53
C ILE A 90 9.01 -0.12 9.82
N ASP A 91 10.26 0.28 10.09
CA ASP A 91 10.96 -0.11 11.31
C ASP A 91 10.24 0.36 12.58
N THR A 92 9.68 1.58 12.58
CA THR A 92 8.86 2.07 13.69
C THR A 92 7.59 1.24 13.84
N GLN A 93 6.87 0.96 12.74
CA GLN A 93 5.67 0.12 12.78
C GLN A 93 5.97 -1.29 13.29
N ILE A 94 7.11 -1.88 12.91
CA ILE A 94 7.54 -3.19 13.42
C ILE A 94 7.77 -3.13 14.94
N LYS A 95 8.43 -2.09 15.44
CA LYS A 95 8.64 -1.90 16.88
C LYS A 95 7.32 -1.81 17.63
N ASP A 96 6.41 -0.95 17.17
CA ASP A 96 5.11 -0.75 17.80
C ASP A 96 4.27 -2.03 17.80
N LEU A 97 4.19 -2.71 16.65
CA LEU A 97 3.49 -3.99 16.53
C LEU A 97 4.11 -5.08 17.40
N THR A 98 5.44 -5.06 17.59
CA THR A 98 6.12 -6.00 18.47
C THR A 98 5.75 -5.76 19.93
N ILE A 99 5.72 -4.50 20.37
CA ILE A 99 5.27 -4.12 21.73
C ILE A 99 3.82 -4.58 21.96
N LEU A 100 2.92 -4.26 21.04
CA LEU A 100 1.51 -4.66 21.12
C LEU A 100 1.35 -6.18 21.14
N ARG A 101 2.11 -6.91 20.31
CA ARG A 101 2.12 -8.38 20.31
C ARG A 101 2.54 -8.94 21.66
N HIS A 102 3.57 -8.36 22.29
CA HIS A 102 4.02 -8.80 23.61
C HIS A 102 2.95 -8.54 24.68
N ALA A 103 2.36 -7.35 24.71
CA ALA A 103 1.29 -7.01 25.64
C ALA A 103 0.08 -7.97 25.50
N LEU A 104 -0.38 -8.23 24.27
CA LEU A 104 -1.48 -9.18 24.02
C LEU A 104 -1.11 -10.61 24.46
N ASN A 105 0.12 -11.04 24.20
CA ASN A 105 0.57 -12.37 24.60
C ASN A 105 0.65 -12.53 26.12
N ASP A 106 1.07 -11.48 26.85
CA ASP A 106 1.12 -11.50 28.31
C ASP A 106 -0.29 -11.52 28.91
N MET A 107 -1.24 -10.77 28.33
CA MET A 107 -2.65 -10.85 28.69
C MET A 107 -3.20 -12.29 28.50
N ILE A 108 -2.93 -12.92 27.35
CA ILE A 108 -3.35 -14.30 27.07
C ILE A 108 -2.78 -15.28 28.10
N LYS A 109 -1.50 -15.16 28.45
CA LYS A 109 -0.85 -16.03 29.44
C LYS A 109 -1.47 -15.89 30.84
N ARG A 110 -1.79 -14.67 31.27
CA ARG A 110 -2.46 -14.44 32.56
C ARG A 110 -3.80 -15.15 32.62
N CYS A 111 -4.59 -15.03 31.56
CA CYS A 111 -5.89 -15.72 31.45
C CYS A 111 -5.77 -17.25 31.47
N GLN A 112 -4.74 -17.83 30.85
CA GLN A 112 -4.53 -19.28 30.85
C GLN A 112 -4.12 -19.84 32.22
N ASN A 113 -3.45 -19.03 33.05
CA ASN A 113 -2.94 -19.45 34.36
C ASN A 113 -3.98 -19.31 35.50
N GLU A 114 -5.06 -18.57 35.28
CA GLU A 114 -6.22 -18.48 36.19
C GLU A 114 -7.52 -18.92 35.48
N PRO A 115 -7.68 -20.23 35.19
CA PRO A 115 -8.86 -20.74 34.50
C PRO A 115 -10.13 -20.78 35.37
N SER A 116 -10.07 -20.29 36.61
CA SER A 116 -11.09 -20.52 37.66
C SER A 116 -11.64 -19.23 38.27
N SER A 117 -11.82 -18.17 37.49
CA SER A 117 -12.58 -16.98 37.91
C SER A 117 -13.88 -16.88 37.11
N GLU A 118 -14.99 -16.55 37.78
CA GLU A 118 -16.29 -16.24 37.15
C GLU A 118 -16.21 -15.02 36.20
N HIS A 119 -15.06 -14.33 36.19
CA HIS A 119 -14.72 -13.21 35.33
C HIS A 119 -13.46 -13.50 34.52
N CYS A 120 -13.46 -13.08 33.25
CA CYS A 120 -12.33 -13.24 32.36
C CYS A 120 -11.34 -12.09 32.57
N SER A 121 -10.17 -12.38 33.11
CA SER A 121 -9.12 -11.38 33.40
C SER A 121 -8.66 -10.60 32.15
N LEU A 122 -8.87 -11.14 30.94
CA LEU A 122 -8.68 -10.39 29.69
C LEU A 122 -9.64 -9.21 29.57
N ILE A 123 -10.91 -9.42 29.89
CA ILE A 123 -11.96 -8.42 29.76
C ILE A 123 -11.79 -7.35 30.84
N ASP A 124 -11.45 -7.76 32.06
CA ASP A 124 -11.23 -6.84 33.19
C ASP A 124 -10.08 -5.85 32.91
N THR A 125 -9.00 -6.32 32.26
CA THR A 125 -7.87 -5.46 31.87
C THR A 125 -8.29 -4.33 30.90
N PHE A 126 -9.27 -4.57 30.02
CA PHE A 126 -9.79 -3.52 29.13
C PHE A 126 -10.76 -2.55 29.81
N PHE A 127 -11.29 -2.90 30.99
CA PHE A 127 -12.16 -2.04 31.79
C PHE A 127 -11.41 -1.26 32.88
N GLU A 128 -10.22 -1.69 33.30
CA GLU A 128 -9.37 -0.97 34.26
C GLU A 128 -8.74 0.32 33.69
N ASP A 129 -8.54 0.42 32.37
CA ASP A 129 -7.99 1.61 31.69
C ASP A 129 -9.01 2.79 31.58
N ALA A 130 -10.19 2.69 32.19
CA ALA A 130 -11.25 3.69 32.16
C ALA A 130 -11.29 4.65 33.37
N SER A 131 -10.21 4.73 34.17
CA SER A 131 -10.09 5.67 35.31
C SER A 131 -8.91 6.63 35.18
#